data_AF-A0A938DK87-F1
#
_entry.id   AF-A0A938DK87-F1
#
_cell.length_a   1.000
_cell.length_b   1.000
_cell.length_c   1.000
_cell.angle_alpha   90.00
_cell.angle_beta   90.00
_cell.angle_gamma   90.00
#
_symmetry.space_group_name_H-M   'P 1'
#
loop_
_entity.id
_entity.type
_entity.pdbx_description
1 polymer ?
#
loop_
_entity_poly.entity_id
_entity_poly.type
_entity_poly.pdbx_seq_one_letter_code
_entity_poly.pdbx_strand_id
1 'polypeptide(L)'
;MPSGSQPRYLGGQAVMEGVMMRGPRTWAVAVRTPEGEIEVVTHDAPTWAEKWAKVPIMRGIMGLGESMSLGFKALAWSADRQIPEEERISSRAMGITMGVALAFFTAIFIIIPAFVNNGVANAFGVEGFWFHLLEGGIRLAIFLGYLFLIGLIKDIKRVYQYHGAEHKAIAAYENDVEVTAESAQRFSTQHVRCGTNFLLTVMAVTIVVYSFVGRPSLPWLIASRIVLIPVVAGLAYEVIRFAAGHMQWAWVRVLMKPGLLLQKLTTREPSLDQVEVAVASLRAVLTAEQLAEVEARATRPSQAPAPGSRPAYGTA
;
A
#
# COMPACT_ATOMS: atom_id res chain seq x y z
N MET A 1 24.04 -1.82 24.56
CA MET A 1 23.26 -1.74 23.32
C MET A 1 24.24 -1.49 22.19
N PRO A 2 24.34 -2.32 21.15
CA PRO A 2 25.24 -2.01 20.05
C PRO A 2 24.73 -0.75 19.33
N SER A 3 25.67 0.12 19.00
CA SER A 3 25.47 1.42 18.37
C SER A 3 24.83 1.32 16.98
N GLY A 4 23.86 2.20 16.70
CA GLY A 4 23.81 2.90 15.41
C GLY A 4 23.12 2.25 14.21
N SER A 5 22.18 1.30 14.36
CA SER A 5 21.37 0.89 13.19
C SER A 5 20.36 1.98 12.86
N GLN A 6 20.63 2.77 11.80
CA GLN A 6 19.62 3.63 11.17
C GLN A 6 18.36 2.81 10.86
N PRO A 7 17.16 3.40 10.96
CA PRO A 7 15.94 2.67 10.67
C PRO A 7 15.97 2.11 9.23
N ARG A 8 16.04 0.78 9.10
CA ARG A 8 15.95 0.05 7.82
C ARG A 8 14.55 0.09 7.18
N TYR A 9 13.71 1.04 7.61
CA TYR A 9 12.32 1.13 7.16
C TYR A 9 12.28 1.84 5.80
N LEU A 10 12.26 1.03 4.75
CA LEU A 10 11.95 1.44 3.39
C LEU A 10 10.49 1.10 3.13
N GLY A 11 9.80 1.99 2.43
CA GLY A 11 8.45 1.75 1.93
C GLY A 11 8.44 1.87 0.42
N GLY A 12 7.51 1.19 -0.25
CA GLY A 12 7.34 1.31 -1.68
C GLY A 12 5.90 1.43 -2.11
N GLN A 13 5.72 1.67 -3.40
CA GLN A 13 4.45 1.62 -4.09
C GLN A 13 4.68 1.19 -5.54
N ALA A 14 3.94 0.18 -5.99
CA ALA A 14 3.90 -0.14 -7.41
C ALA A 14 3.28 1.00 -8.22
N VAL A 15 3.86 1.27 -9.38
CA VAL A 15 3.39 2.25 -10.37
C VAL A 15 3.30 1.61 -11.75
N MET A 16 2.91 2.36 -12.77
CA MET A 16 2.84 1.83 -14.13
C MET A 16 4.24 1.47 -14.60
N GLU A 17 4.46 0.21 -14.96
CA GLU A 17 5.77 -0.31 -15.38
C GLU A 17 6.93 -0.08 -14.41
N GLY A 18 6.66 0.03 -13.11
CA GLY A 18 7.72 0.34 -12.17
C GLY A 18 7.37 0.31 -10.71
N VAL A 19 8.33 0.77 -9.91
CA VAL A 19 8.22 0.83 -8.45
C VAL A 19 8.76 2.16 -7.95
N MET A 20 7.97 2.82 -7.12
CA MET A 20 8.43 3.91 -6.26
C MET A 20 8.94 3.34 -4.95
N MET A 21 10.11 3.80 -4.52
CA MET A 21 10.68 3.51 -3.21
C MET A 21 10.87 4.80 -2.43
N ARG A 22 10.71 4.73 -1.11
CA ARG A 22 10.92 5.84 -0.19
C ARG A 22 11.84 5.41 0.94
N GLY A 23 12.95 6.13 1.05
CA GLY A 23 13.82 6.16 2.22
C GLY A 23 13.47 7.29 3.20
N PRO A 24 14.28 7.47 4.25
CA PRO A 24 14.04 8.50 5.27
C PRO A 24 14.11 9.94 4.74
N ARG A 25 14.99 10.19 3.78
CA ARG A 25 15.27 11.53 3.23
C ARG A 25 15.15 11.63 1.72
N THR A 26 15.07 10.50 1.04
CA THR A 26 15.04 10.39 -0.42
C THR A 26 13.88 9.50 -0.84
N TRP A 27 13.35 9.74 -2.03
CA TRP A 27 12.45 8.81 -2.71
C TRP A 27 12.85 8.74 -4.17
N ALA A 28 12.63 7.57 -4.77
CA ALA A 28 12.97 7.31 -6.15
C ALA A 28 11.84 6.56 -6.84
N VAL A 29 11.76 6.70 -8.15
CA VAL A 29 10.88 5.89 -9.00
C VAL A 29 11.76 5.30 -10.08
N ALA A 30 11.69 3.98 -10.24
CA ALA A 30 12.26 3.29 -11.39
C ALA A 30 11.12 2.73 -12.24
N VAL A 31 11.21 2.90 -13.55
CA VAL A 31 10.28 2.32 -14.53
C VAL A 31 11.06 1.62 -15.63
N ARG A 32 10.44 0.60 -16.24
CA ARG A 32 10.88 0.07 -17.53
C ARG A 32 10.21 0.86 -18.65
N THR A 33 11.00 1.45 -19.53
CA THR A 33 10.47 2.20 -20.68
C THR A 33 9.97 1.25 -21.77
N PRO A 34 9.17 1.73 -22.74
CA PRO A 34 8.76 0.93 -23.89
C PRO A 34 9.94 0.36 -24.70
N GLU A 35 11.09 1.04 -24.70
CA GLU A 35 12.35 0.60 -25.32
C GLU A 35 13.05 -0.51 -24.53
N GLY A 36 12.60 -0.78 -23.31
CA GLY A 36 13.10 -1.85 -22.43
C GLY A 36 14.20 -1.42 -21.46
N GLU A 37 14.60 -0.15 -21.44
CA GLU A 37 15.59 0.39 -20.52
C GLU A 37 14.98 0.70 -19.13
N ILE A 38 15.82 0.75 -18.09
CA ILE A 38 15.39 1.16 -16.75
C ILE A 38 15.74 2.63 -16.55
N GLU A 39 14.73 3.48 -16.46
CA GLU A 39 14.90 4.88 -16.09
C GLU A 39 14.62 5.06 -14.60
N VAL A 40 15.53 5.75 -13.90
CA VAL A 40 15.40 6.03 -12.46
C VAL A 40 15.47 7.52 -12.21
N VAL A 41 14.49 8.06 -11.50
CA VAL A 41 14.51 9.43 -10.99
C VAL A 41 14.55 9.42 -9.47
N THR A 42 15.37 10.30 -8.88
CA THR A 42 15.53 10.43 -7.42
C THR A 42 15.30 11.87 -6.99
N HIS A 43 14.61 12.05 -5.87
CA HIS A 43 14.28 13.34 -5.31
C HIS A 43 14.33 13.32 -3.78
N ASP A 44 14.41 14.50 -3.17
CA ASP A 44 14.27 14.64 -1.72
C ASP A 44 12.86 14.26 -1.27
N ALA A 45 12.78 13.47 -0.21
CA ALA A 45 11.52 13.10 0.40
C ALA A 45 10.95 14.29 1.19
N PRO A 46 9.66 14.62 1.03
CA PRO A 46 8.98 15.54 1.92
C PRO A 46 9.03 15.02 3.36
N THR A 47 9.13 15.94 4.31
CA THR A 47 9.24 15.65 5.75
C THR A 47 8.23 16.49 6.57
N TRP A 48 7.23 17.05 5.91
CA TRP A 48 6.29 17.95 6.58
C TRP A 48 5.35 17.21 7.54
N ALA A 49 5.17 15.90 7.36
CA ALA A 49 4.43 15.06 8.30
C ALA A 49 5.19 14.85 9.62
N GLU A 50 6.52 14.94 9.64
CA GLU A 50 7.35 14.73 10.84
C GLU A 50 6.98 15.70 11.97
N LYS A 51 6.57 16.92 11.61
CA LYS A 51 6.08 17.97 12.52
C LYS A 51 4.95 17.47 13.43
N TRP A 52 4.15 16.54 12.93
CA TRP A 52 2.97 15.99 13.59
C TRP A 52 3.20 14.60 14.19
N ALA A 53 4.40 14.02 14.06
CA ALA A 53 4.69 12.63 14.42
C ALA A 53 4.40 12.26 15.88
N LYS A 54 4.38 13.27 16.78
CA LYS A 54 4.09 13.11 18.22
C LYS A 54 2.61 13.26 18.58
N VAL A 55 1.77 13.77 17.68
CA VAL A 55 0.34 13.98 17.93
C VAL A 55 -0.44 12.76 17.44
N PRO A 56 -1.08 11.96 18.33
CA PRO A 56 -1.87 10.80 17.92
C PRO A 56 -2.98 11.19 16.93
N ILE A 57 -3.37 10.26 16.05
CA ILE A 57 -4.36 10.46 14.97
C ILE A 57 -3.83 11.41 13.88
N MET A 58 -3.42 12.63 14.24
CA MET A 58 -2.86 13.62 13.31
C MET A 58 -1.59 13.13 12.62
N ARG A 59 -0.70 12.42 13.31
CA ARG A 59 0.47 11.79 12.68
C ARG A 59 0.09 10.84 11.55
N GLY A 60 -1.00 10.10 11.72
CA GLY A 60 -1.49 9.16 10.71
C GLY A 60 -2.08 9.89 9.51
N ILE A 61 -2.91 10.91 9.77
CA ILE A 61 -3.49 11.76 8.72
C ILE A 61 -2.39 12.43 7.89
N MET A 62 -1.42 13.05 8.57
CA MET A 62 -0.35 13.79 7.89
C MET A 62 0.61 12.83 7.17
N GLY A 63 0.98 11.71 7.79
CA GLY A 63 1.80 10.68 7.15
C GLY A 63 1.13 10.10 5.90
N LEU A 64 -0.16 9.76 5.98
CA LEU A 64 -0.93 9.27 4.83
C LEU A 64 -1.01 10.32 3.72
N GLY A 65 -1.25 11.59 4.07
CA GLY A 65 -1.26 12.69 3.10
C GLY A 65 0.07 12.85 2.37
N GLU A 66 1.17 12.68 3.09
CA GLU A 66 2.52 12.77 2.52
C GLU A 66 2.82 11.59 1.58
N SER A 67 2.52 10.36 2.02
CA SER A 67 2.63 9.16 1.19
C SER A 67 1.75 9.24 -0.05
N MET A 68 0.50 9.71 0.09
CA MET A 68 -0.43 9.86 -1.03
C MET A 68 0.05 10.91 -2.03
N SER A 69 0.58 12.05 -1.57
CA SER A 69 1.15 13.07 -2.44
C SER A 69 2.32 12.52 -3.27
N LEU A 70 3.20 11.73 -2.66
CA LEU A 70 4.28 11.06 -3.39
C LEU A 70 3.77 9.99 -4.34
N GLY A 71 2.79 9.19 -3.91
CA GLY A 71 2.15 8.17 -4.74
C GLY A 71 1.55 8.78 -6.01
N PHE A 72 0.87 9.92 -5.92
CA PHE A 72 0.34 10.62 -7.09
C PHE A 72 1.43 11.16 -8.01
N LYS A 73 2.50 11.76 -7.46
CA LYS A 73 3.65 12.22 -8.25
C LYS A 73 4.32 11.06 -8.99
N ALA A 74 4.52 9.94 -8.31
CA ALA A 74 5.12 8.74 -8.88
C ALA A 74 4.26 8.12 -9.97
N LEU A 75 2.94 8.03 -9.75
CA LEU A 75 1.99 7.53 -10.75
C LEU A 75 1.96 8.43 -11.99
N ALA A 76 1.86 9.74 -11.81
CA ALA A 76 1.87 10.70 -12.91
C ALA A 76 3.17 10.63 -13.71
N TRP A 77 4.32 10.58 -13.03
CA TRP A 77 5.62 10.45 -13.68
C TRP A 77 5.76 9.11 -14.42
N SER A 78 5.35 8.00 -13.80
CA SER A 78 5.41 6.68 -14.43
C SER A 78 4.55 6.61 -15.69
N ALA A 79 3.32 7.14 -15.66
CA ALA A 79 2.44 7.18 -16.83
C ALA A 79 3.00 8.08 -17.95
N ASP A 80 3.63 9.21 -17.61
CA ASP A 80 4.29 10.10 -18.57
C ASP A 80 5.45 9.42 -19.32
N ARG A 81 6.14 8.48 -18.68
CA ARG A 81 7.23 7.69 -19.30
C ARG A 81 6.76 6.54 -20.18
N GLN A 82 5.47 6.19 -20.14
CA GLN A 82 4.91 5.11 -20.97
C GLN A 82 4.33 5.61 -22.30
N ILE A 83 4.24 6.92 -22.47
CA ILE A 83 3.59 7.55 -23.64
C ILE A 83 4.68 8.33 -24.41
N PRO A 84 4.73 8.21 -25.75
CA PRO A 84 5.59 9.05 -26.58
C PRO A 84 5.38 10.55 -26.28
N GLU A 85 6.43 11.35 -26.41
CA GLU A 85 6.39 12.76 -26.02
C GLU A 85 5.31 13.55 -26.79
N GLU A 86 5.02 13.15 -28.03
CA GLU A 86 4.00 13.73 -28.91
C GLU A 86 2.56 13.37 -28.51
N GLU A 87 2.36 12.30 -27.74
CA GLU A 87 1.04 11.80 -27.32
C GLU A 87 0.71 12.12 -25.85
N ARG A 88 1.58 12.88 -25.17
CA ARG A 88 1.41 13.22 -23.75
C ARG A 88 0.05 13.87 -23.47
N ILE A 89 -0.65 13.29 -22.50
CA ILE A 89 -1.99 13.71 -22.11
C ILE A 89 -1.94 15.14 -21.53
N SER A 90 -2.72 16.06 -22.12
CA SER A 90 -2.84 17.42 -21.60
C SER A 90 -3.31 17.44 -20.13
N SER A 91 -2.86 18.42 -19.34
CA SER A 91 -3.27 18.55 -17.92
C SER A 91 -4.80 18.64 -17.75
N ARG A 92 -5.51 19.18 -18.74
CA ARG A 92 -6.98 19.23 -18.76
C ARG A 92 -7.59 17.83 -18.88
N ALA A 93 -7.08 17.01 -19.79
CA ALA A 93 -7.54 15.64 -19.96
C ALA A 93 -7.26 14.79 -18.70
N MET A 94 -6.09 14.95 -18.08
CA MET A 94 -5.77 14.30 -16.80
C MET A 94 -6.75 14.69 -15.69
N GLY A 95 -7.10 15.99 -15.59
CA GLY A 95 -8.10 16.48 -14.65
C GLY A 95 -9.49 15.89 -14.87
N ILE A 96 -9.92 15.75 -16.13
CA ILE A 96 -11.20 15.10 -16.49
C ILE A 96 -11.17 13.62 -16.08
N THR A 97 -10.12 12.88 -16.43
CA THR A 97 -10.00 11.46 -16.07
C THR A 97 -10.02 11.25 -14.56
N MET A 98 -9.33 12.11 -13.80
CA MET A 98 -9.36 12.08 -12.34
C MET A 98 -10.77 12.35 -11.79
N GLY A 99 -11.50 13.32 -12.37
CA GLY A 99 -12.88 13.61 -12.00
C GLY A 99 -13.82 12.43 -12.27
N VAL A 100 -13.67 11.77 -13.41
CA VAL A 100 -14.42 10.55 -13.75
C VAL A 100 -14.09 9.41 -12.78
N ALA A 101 -12.81 9.18 -12.48
CA ALA A 101 -12.39 8.17 -11.51
C ALA A 101 -12.97 8.44 -10.11
N LEU A 102 -12.99 9.70 -9.66
CA LEU A 102 -13.58 10.09 -8.39
C LEU A 102 -15.10 9.87 -8.36
N ALA A 103 -15.80 10.15 -9.47
CA ALA A 103 -17.23 9.89 -9.60
C ALA A 103 -17.54 8.39 -9.52
N PHE A 104 -16.79 7.54 -10.23
CA PHE A 104 -16.92 6.08 -10.14
C PHE A 104 -16.62 5.56 -8.73
N PHE A 105 -15.55 6.06 -8.10
CA PHE A 105 -15.21 5.72 -6.73
C PHE A 105 -16.35 6.07 -5.77
N THR A 106 -16.90 7.28 -5.87
CA THR A 106 -18.03 7.74 -5.04
C THR A 106 -19.26 6.87 -5.28
N ALA A 107 -19.58 6.55 -6.53
CA ALA A 107 -20.70 5.70 -6.88
C ALA A 107 -20.56 4.29 -6.26
N ILE A 108 -19.40 3.63 -6.47
CA ILE A 108 -19.17 2.24 -6.07
C ILE A 108 -18.99 2.07 -4.55
N PHE A 109 -18.28 2.98 -3.89
CA PHE A 109 -17.87 2.78 -2.49
C PHE A 109 -18.67 3.59 -1.47
N ILE A 110 -19.43 4.60 -1.92
CA ILE A 110 -20.24 5.44 -1.02
C ILE A 110 -21.72 5.25 -1.32
N ILE A 111 -22.14 5.50 -2.57
CA ILE A 111 -23.55 5.51 -2.95
C ILE A 111 -24.13 4.09 -2.96
N ILE A 112 -23.59 3.18 -3.78
CA ILE A 112 -24.10 1.81 -3.94
C ILE A 112 -24.24 1.09 -2.58
N PRO A 113 -23.21 1.06 -1.69
CA PRO A 113 -23.33 0.39 -0.41
C PRO A 113 -24.41 1.01 0.49
N ALA A 114 -24.58 2.33 0.47
CA ALA A 114 -25.61 3.00 1.25
C ALA A 114 -27.03 2.63 0.77
N PHE A 115 -27.25 2.57 -0.54
CA PHE A 115 -28.54 2.17 -1.12
C PHE A 115 -28.83 0.69 -0.89
N VAL A 116 -27.88 -0.20 -1.14
CA VAL A 116 -28.02 -1.65 -0.92
C VAL A 116 -28.30 -1.93 0.56
N ASN A 117 -27.52 -1.32 1.47
CA ASN A 117 -27.70 -1.53 2.90
C ASN A 117 -29.07 -1.05 3.40
N ASN A 118 -29.56 0.11 2.93
CA ASN A 118 -30.89 0.61 3.29
C ASN A 118 -32.00 -0.31 2.78
N GLY A 119 -31.91 -0.77 1.53
CA GLY A 119 -32.87 -1.69 0.93
C GLY A 119 -32.94 -3.03 1.67
N VAL A 120 -31.79 -3.66 1.95
CA VAL A 120 -31.72 -4.93 2.68
C VAL A 120 -32.23 -4.75 4.12
N ALA A 121 -31.81 -3.69 4.82
CA ALA A 121 -32.25 -3.44 6.19
C ALA A 121 -33.77 -3.25 6.31
N ASN A 122 -34.40 -2.56 5.35
CA ASN A 122 -35.85 -2.37 5.34
C ASN A 122 -36.61 -3.66 5.00
N ALA A 123 -36.07 -4.47 4.08
CA ALA A 123 -36.69 -5.74 3.68
C ALA A 123 -36.67 -6.79 4.79
N PHE A 124 -35.60 -6.82 5.60
CA PHE A 124 -35.39 -7.84 6.63
C PHE A 124 -35.57 -7.32 8.08
N GLY A 125 -35.93 -6.04 8.26
CA GLY A 125 -36.14 -5.46 9.59
C GLY A 125 -34.88 -5.46 10.47
N VAL A 126 -33.70 -5.29 9.87
CA VAL A 126 -32.41 -5.35 10.60
C VAL A 126 -32.12 -4.00 11.25
N GLU A 127 -31.98 -4.01 12.57
CA GLU A 127 -31.77 -2.81 13.38
C GLU A 127 -30.52 -2.90 14.28
N GLY A 128 -30.14 -1.77 14.86
CA GLY A 128 -29.07 -1.67 15.86
C GLY A 128 -27.73 -2.21 15.38
N PHE A 129 -27.09 -3.03 16.21
CA PHE A 129 -25.76 -3.61 15.92
C PHE A 129 -25.74 -4.43 14.62
N TRP A 130 -26.78 -5.22 14.35
CA TRP A 130 -26.85 -6.09 13.18
C TRP A 130 -26.88 -5.29 11.87
N PHE A 131 -27.47 -4.10 11.88
CA PHE A 131 -27.44 -3.19 10.73
C PHE A 131 -26.02 -2.75 10.38
N HIS A 132 -25.22 -2.39 11.39
CA HIS A 132 -23.83 -1.98 11.18
C HIS A 132 -22.92 -3.13 10.77
N LEU A 133 -23.16 -4.34 11.29
CA LEU A 133 -22.46 -5.53 10.86
C LEU A 133 -22.78 -5.88 9.40
N LEU A 134 -24.05 -5.78 9.00
CA LEU A 134 -24.50 -5.96 7.61
C LEU A 134 -23.89 -4.90 6.68
N GLU A 135 -23.90 -3.62 7.08
CA GLU A 135 -23.28 -2.53 6.33
C GLU A 135 -21.79 -2.81 6.09
N GLY A 136 -21.08 -3.24 7.14
CA GLY A 136 -19.67 -3.63 7.08
C GLY A 136 -19.43 -4.80 6.15
N GLY A 137 -20.27 -5.85 6.26
CA GLY A 137 -20.20 -7.04 5.42
C GLY A 137 -20.41 -6.74 3.94
N ILE A 138 -21.44 -5.97 3.60
CA ILE A 138 -21.72 -5.54 2.21
C ILE A 138 -20.55 -4.70 1.67
N ARG A 139 -20.04 -3.74 2.45
CA ARG A 139 -18.91 -2.89 2.06
C ARG A 139 -17.65 -3.72 1.80
N LEU A 140 -17.35 -4.68 2.67
CA LEU A 140 -16.23 -5.61 2.50
C LEU A 140 -16.40 -6.46 1.24
N ALA A 141 -17.60 -7.01 1.01
CA ALA A 141 -17.89 -7.83 -0.17
C ALA A 141 -17.71 -7.03 -1.48
N ILE A 142 -18.26 -5.82 -1.55
CA ILE A 142 -18.10 -4.93 -2.72
C ILE A 142 -16.63 -4.61 -2.97
N PHE A 143 -15.87 -4.33 -1.92
CA PHE A 143 -14.45 -4.02 -2.05
C PHE A 143 -13.59 -5.21 -2.49
N LEU A 144 -13.78 -6.38 -1.88
CA LEU A 144 -13.08 -7.59 -2.29
C LEU A 144 -13.45 -7.98 -3.73
N GLY A 145 -14.73 -7.87 -4.08
CA GLY A 145 -15.23 -8.08 -5.45
C GLY A 145 -14.59 -7.11 -6.44
N TYR A 146 -14.52 -5.82 -6.11
CA TYR A 146 -13.85 -4.82 -6.93
C TYR A 146 -12.38 -5.16 -7.16
N LEU A 147 -11.60 -5.43 -6.09
CA LEU A 147 -10.18 -5.77 -6.20
C LEU A 147 -9.95 -7.02 -7.07
N PHE A 148 -10.81 -8.02 -6.91
CA PHE A 148 -10.77 -9.23 -7.72
C PHE A 148 -11.03 -8.90 -9.20
N LEU A 149 -12.08 -8.16 -9.52
CA LEU A 149 -12.49 -7.83 -10.90
C LEU A 149 -11.44 -6.98 -11.62
N ILE A 150 -10.93 -5.91 -11.00
CA ILE A 150 -9.91 -5.07 -11.63
C ILE A 150 -8.60 -5.85 -11.82
N GLY A 151 -8.29 -6.80 -10.93
CA GLY A 151 -7.12 -7.66 -11.03
C GLY A 151 -7.13 -8.61 -12.23
N LEU A 152 -8.27 -8.72 -12.94
CA LEU A 152 -8.38 -9.46 -14.20
C LEU A 152 -7.91 -8.63 -15.41
N ILE A 153 -7.83 -7.30 -15.27
CA ILE A 153 -7.36 -6.39 -16.32
C ILE A 153 -5.83 -6.52 -16.44
N LYS A 154 -5.32 -6.65 -17.68
CA LYS A 154 -3.90 -6.91 -17.95
C LYS A 154 -2.96 -5.89 -17.29
N ASP A 155 -3.27 -4.61 -17.42
CA ASP A 155 -2.41 -3.53 -16.90
C ASP A 155 -2.39 -3.51 -15.37
N ILE A 156 -3.55 -3.74 -14.73
CA ILE A 156 -3.64 -3.86 -13.27
C ILE A 156 -2.89 -5.11 -12.78
N LYS A 157 -2.99 -6.22 -13.52
CA LYS A 157 -2.22 -7.43 -13.21
C LYS A 157 -0.71 -7.15 -13.25
N ARG A 158 -0.22 -6.36 -14.23
CA ARG A 158 1.19 -5.92 -14.28
C ARG A 158 1.56 -5.06 -13.07
N VAL A 159 0.72 -4.10 -12.67
CA VAL A 159 0.94 -3.33 -11.43
C VAL A 159 1.01 -4.24 -10.19
N TYR A 160 0.16 -5.26 -10.09
CA TYR A 160 0.23 -6.25 -8.99
C TYR A 160 1.50 -7.11 -9.03
N GLN A 161 2.10 -7.32 -10.20
CA GLN A 161 3.41 -7.97 -10.30
C GLN A 161 4.51 -7.05 -9.78
N TYR A 162 4.53 -5.78 -10.19
CA TYR A 162 5.48 -4.80 -9.65
C TYR A 162 5.32 -4.61 -8.13
N HIS A 163 4.11 -4.76 -7.59
CA HIS A 163 3.88 -4.79 -6.15
C HIS A 163 4.52 -6.02 -5.49
N GLY A 164 4.42 -7.19 -6.14
CA GLY A 164 5.17 -8.38 -5.73
C GLY A 164 6.68 -8.17 -5.79
N ALA A 165 7.18 -7.49 -6.84
CA ALA A 165 8.60 -7.16 -7.01
C ALA A 165 9.12 -6.23 -5.91
N GLU A 166 8.35 -5.19 -5.55
CA GLU A 166 8.64 -4.29 -4.42
C GLU A 166 8.83 -5.09 -3.11
N HIS A 167 7.85 -5.94 -2.77
CA HIS A 167 7.92 -6.75 -1.56
C HIS A 167 9.15 -7.66 -1.53
N LYS A 168 9.49 -8.27 -2.67
CA LYS A 168 10.65 -9.14 -2.80
C LYS A 168 11.98 -8.40 -2.66
N ALA A 169 12.11 -7.23 -3.29
CA ALA A 169 13.29 -6.39 -3.18
C ALA A 169 13.51 -5.89 -1.75
N ILE A 170 12.46 -5.41 -1.09
CA ILE A 170 12.50 -5.00 0.33
C ILE A 170 12.86 -6.20 1.21
N ALA A 171 12.22 -7.36 1.01
CA ALA A 171 12.50 -8.55 1.80
C ALA A 171 13.95 -9.02 1.67
N ALA A 172 14.55 -8.95 0.47
CA ALA A 172 15.97 -9.26 0.27
C ALA A 172 16.87 -8.31 1.07
N TYR A 173 16.59 -7.01 1.02
CA TYR A 173 17.32 -6.01 1.80
C TYR A 173 17.20 -6.23 3.31
N GLU A 174 15.99 -6.50 3.80
CA GLU A 174 15.69 -6.71 5.22
C GLU A 174 16.26 -8.01 5.81
N ASN A 175 16.42 -9.05 4.97
CA ASN A 175 17.01 -10.33 5.38
C ASN A 175 18.54 -10.38 5.24
N ASP A 176 19.17 -9.24 4.99
CA ASP A 176 20.63 -9.12 4.91
C ASP A 176 21.29 -10.01 3.84
N VAL A 177 20.53 -10.39 2.80
CA VAL A 177 21.07 -11.10 1.65
C VAL A 177 21.55 -10.11 0.58
N GLU A 178 22.27 -10.63 -0.41
CA GLU A 178 22.60 -9.89 -1.63
C GLU A 178 21.33 -9.32 -2.26
N VAL A 179 21.36 -8.07 -2.73
CA VAL A 179 20.18 -7.38 -3.28
C VAL A 179 20.30 -7.33 -4.80
N THR A 180 20.01 -8.46 -5.43
CA THR A 180 19.94 -8.67 -6.88
C THR A 180 18.56 -9.19 -7.27
N ALA A 181 18.24 -9.18 -8.56
CA ALA A 181 16.94 -9.66 -9.03
C ALA A 181 16.78 -11.17 -8.71
N GLU A 182 17.83 -11.95 -8.88
CA GLU A 182 17.86 -13.40 -8.68
C GLU A 182 17.70 -13.80 -7.21
N SER A 183 18.31 -13.05 -6.29
CA SER A 183 18.17 -13.30 -4.86
C SER A 183 16.79 -12.87 -4.36
N ALA A 184 16.32 -11.69 -4.81
CA ALA A 184 15.02 -11.14 -4.44
C ALA A 184 13.86 -12.02 -4.96
N GLN A 185 13.97 -12.61 -6.15
CA GLN A 185 12.96 -13.50 -6.72
C GLN A 185 12.55 -14.64 -5.78
N ARG A 186 13.46 -15.09 -4.90
CA ARG A 186 13.24 -16.21 -3.97
C ARG A 186 12.32 -15.87 -2.80
N PHE A 187 12.06 -14.59 -2.54
CA PHE A 187 11.20 -14.16 -1.45
C PHE A 187 9.71 -14.24 -1.83
N SER A 188 8.86 -14.25 -0.81
CA SER A 188 7.41 -14.21 -0.98
C SER A 188 6.96 -12.85 -1.51
N THR A 189 5.86 -12.83 -2.26
CA THR A 189 5.14 -11.60 -2.64
C THR A 189 4.29 -11.04 -1.51
N GLN A 190 4.30 -11.65 -0.31
CA GLN A 190 3.58 -11.17 0.86
C GLN A 190 4.51 -10.47 1.84
N HIS A 191 4.09 -9.31 2.34
CA HIS A 191 4.86 -8.50 3.28
C HIS A 191 3.97 -7.89 4.38
N VAL A 192 4.38 -8.01 5.65
CA VAL A 192 3.56 -7.59 6.81
C VAL A 192 3.37 -6.08 6.90
N ARG A 193 4.24 -5.29 6.26
CA ARG A 193 4.21 -3.81 6.27
C ARG A 193 3.53 -3.21 5.04
N CYS A 194 2.94 -4.04 4.19
CA CYS A 194 2.22 -3.60 3.00
C CYS A 194 1.00 -2.74 3.36
N GLY A 195 0.75 -1.69 2.57
CA GLY A 195 -0.44 -0.84 2.67
C GLY A 195 -1.77 -1.59 2.49
N THR A 196 -1.78 -2.79 1.92
CA THR A 196 -2.97 -3.65 1.87
C THR A 196 -3.50 -4.00 3.27
N ASN A 197 -2.63 -4.10 4.28
CA ASN A 197 -3.07 -4.25 5.67
C ASN A 197 -3.74 -2.98 6.21
N PHE A 198 -3.34 -1.80 5.69
CA PHE A 198 -4.01 -0.55 6.00
C PHE A 198 -5.44 -0.51 5.48
N LEU A 199 -5.70 -1.02 4.27
CA LEU A 199 -7.05 -1.06 3.72
C LEU A 199 -8.01 -1.89 4.60
N LEU A 200 -7.64 -3.09 5.03
CA LEU A 200 -8.48 -3.88 5.94
C LEU A 200 -8.63 -3.23 7.32
N THR A 201 -7.57 -2.62 7.84
CA THR A 201 -7.65 -1.95 9.14
C THR A 201 -8.61 -0.76 9.07
N VAL A 202 -8.53 0.05 8.01
CA VAL A 202 -9.48 1.13 7.74
C VAL A 202 -10.91 0.60 7.71
N MET A 203 -11.16 -0.53 7.03
CA MET A 203 -12.50 -1.14 7.00
C MET A 203 -13.00 -1.58 8.37
N ALA A 204 -12.18 -2.27 9.16
CA ALA A 204 -12.56 -2.70 10.50
C ALA A 204 -12.84 -1.48 11.42
N VAL A 205 -11.96 -0.48 11.40
CA VAL A 205 -12.13 0.77 12.14
C VAL A 205 -13.37 1.53 11.68
N THR A 206 -13.67 1.52 10.38
CA THR A 206 -14.87 2.14 9.81
C THR A 206 -16.15 1.57 10.44
N ILE A 207 -16.24 0.24 10.58
CA ILE A 207 -17.40 -0.42 11.21
C ILE A 207 -17.57 0.05 12.65
N VAL A 208 -16.48 0.08 13.42
CA VAL A 208 -16.49 0.52 14.82
C VAL A 208 -16.89 1.98 14.93
N VAL A 209 -16.26 2.87 14.17
CA VAL A 209 -16.53 4.32 14.22
C VAL A 209 -17.98 4.62 13.82
N TYR A 210 -18.50 4.00 12.75
CA TYR A 210 -19.87 4.24 12.31
C TYR A 210 -20.94 3.58 13.19
N SER A 211 -20.60 2.54 13.96
CA SER A 211 -21.53 1.98 14.94
C SER A 211 -21.94 3.00 16.02
N PHE A 212 -21.07 3.96 16.36
CA PHE A 212 -21.40 5.04 17.29
C PHE A 212 -22.27 6.14 16.68
N VAL A 213 -22.36 6.22 15.34
CA VAL A 213 -23.18 7.22 14.63
C VAL A 213 -24.64 6.77 14.52
N GLY A 214 -24.88 5.45 14.54
CA GLY A 214 -26.22 4.89 14.35
C GLY A 214 -26.75 5.02 12.92
N ARG A 215 -28.08 5.09 12.78
CA ARG A 215 -28.79 5.13 11.50
C ARG A 215 -29.48 6.49 11.28
N PRO A 216 -28.74 7.56 10.97
CA PRO A 216 -29.35 8.86 10.69
C PRO A 216 -30.04 8.89 9.33
N SER A 217 -30.77 9.97 9.04
CA SER A 217 -31.36 10.21 7.73
C SER A 217 -30.30 10.20 6.61
N LEU A 218 -30.70 9.86 5.38
CA LEU A 218 -29.76 9.65 4.27
C LEU A 218 -28.75 10.79 4.04
N PRO A 219 -29.13 12.09 4.08
CA PRO A 219 -28.15 13.18 3.93
C PRO A 219 -27.11 13.19 5.05
N TRP A 220 -27.54 12.95 6.28
CA TRP A 220 -26.64 12.94 7.44
C TRP A 220 -25.80 11.67 7.52
N LEU A 221 -26.33 10.56 7.00
CA LEU A 221 -25.55 9.36 6.72
C LEU A 221 -24.40 9.71 5.78
N ILE A 222 -24.68 10.25 4.60
CA ILE A 222 -23.61 10.61 3.63
C ILE A 222 -22.62 11.61 4.23
N ALA A 223 -23.10 12.68 4.88
CA ALA A 223 -22.24 13.70 5.49
C ALA A 223 -21.31 13.12 6.57
N SER A 224 -21.84 12.31 7.49
CA SER A 224 -21.02 11.67 8.53
C SER A 224 -19.94 10.77 7.96
N ARG A 225 -20.20 10.07 6.84
CA ARG A 225 -19.22 9.20 6.17
C ARG A 225 -18.07 9.99 5.53
N ILE A 226 -18.30 11.24 5.13
CA ILE A 226 -17.27 12.12 4.56
C ILE A 226 -16.46 12.78 5.68
N VAL A 227 -17.15 13.38 6.65
CA VAL A 227 -16.52 14.13 7.74
C VAL A 227 -15.64 13.24 8.63
N LEU A 228 -16.01 11.97 8.80
CA LEU A 228 -15.26 11.03 9.65
C LEU A 228 -14.09 10.33 8.92
N ILE A 229 -13.87 10.56 7.62
CA ILE A 229 -12.74 9.96 6.89
C ILE A 229 -11.39 10.24 7.58
N PRO A 230 -11.04 11.47 8.00
CA PRO A 230 -9.78 11.74 8.66
C PRO A 230 -9.66 11.02 10.01
N VAL A 231 -10.76 10.92 10.76
CA VAL A 231 -10.80 10.20 12.04
C VAL A 231 -10.53 8.71 11.83
N VAL A 232 -11.23 8.09 10.87
CA VAL A 232 -11.02 6.67 10.52
C VAL A 232 -9.59 6.43 10.06
N ALA A 233 -9.05 7.28 9.18
CA ALA A 233 -7.68 7.14 8.66
C ALA A 233 -6.64 7.26 9.77
N GLY A 234 -6.78 8.25 10.66
CA GLY A 234 -5.88 8.45 11.79
C GLY A 234 -5.96 7.28 12.78
N LEU A 235 -7.15 6.82 13.15
CA LEU A 235 -7.33 5.66 14.03
C LEU A 235 -6.78 4.37 13.41
N ALA A 236 -6.99 4.14 12.11
CA ALA A 236 -6.45 2.98 11.42
C ALA A 236 -4.92 2.98 11.43
N TYR A 237 -4.29 4.14 11.23
CA TYR A 237 -2.84 4.29 11.36
C TYR A 237 -2.36 3.95 12.78
N GLU A 238 -3.05 4.41 13.82
CA GLU A 238 -2.70 4.09 15.21
C GLU A 238 -2.77 2.58 15.50
N VAL A 239 -3.82 1.92 15.00
CA VAL A 239 -3.99 0.47 15.14
C VAL A 239 -2.84 -0.29 14.46
N ILE A 240 -2.46 0.10 13.24
CA ILE A 240 -1.35 -0.57 12.52
C ILE A 240 -0.02 -0.31 13.19
N ARG A 241 0.23 0.94 13.60
CA ARG A 241 1.46 1.30 14.30
C ARG A 241 1.60 0.50 15.59
N PHE A 242 0.51 0.37 16.34
CA PHE A 242 0.45 -0.48 17.52
C PHE A 242 0.74 -1.94 17.17
N ALA A 243 0.05 -2.50 16.18
CA ALA A 243 0.24 -3.89 15.76
C ALA A 243 1.69 -4.17 15.32
N ALA A 244 2.28 -3.29 14.51
CA ALA A 244 3.65 -3.39 14.03
C ALA A 244 4.68 -3.38 15.17
N GLY A 245 4.43 -2.60 16.23
CA GLY A 245 5.28 -2.56 17.44
C GLY A 245 5.07 -3.74 18.41
N HIS A 246 4.03 -4.55 18.20
CA HIS A 246 3.63 -5.62 19.12
C HIS A 246 3.48 -6.99 18.44
N MET A 247 4.16 -7.20 17.32
CA MET A 247 4.13 -8.47 16.56
C MET A 247 4.62 -9.69 17.36
N GLN A 248 5.32 -9.49 18.48
CA GLN A 248 5.71 -10.56 19.40
C GLN A 248 4.49 -11.24 20.06
N TRP A 249 3.34 -10.59 20.12
CA TRP A 249 2.14 -11.16 20.74
C TRP A 249 1.35 -12.01 19.73
N ALA A 250 1.03 -13.24 20.12
CA ALA A 250 0.35 -14.20 19.23
C ALA A 250 -0.99 -13.68 18.69
N TRP A 251 -1.77 -12.97 19.50
CA TRP A 251 -3.05 -12.41 19.09
C TRP A 251 -2.91 -11.29 18.05
N VAL A 252 -1.85 -10.47 18.14
CA VAL A 252 -1.53 -9.43 17.14
C VAL A 252 -1.21 -10.08 15.80
N ARG A 253 -0.44 -11.17 15.82
CA ARG A 253 -0.12 -11.93 14.59
C ARG A 253 -1.36 -12.50 13.94
N VAL A 254 -2.30 -13.05 14.72
CA VAL A 254 -3.59 -13.53 14.20
C VAL A 254 -4.40 -12.39 13.59
N LEU A 255 -4.43 -11.21 14.23
CA LEU A 255 -5.16 -10.04 13.75
C LEU A 255 -4.64 -9.54 12.38
N MET A 256 -3.35 -9.73 12.08
CA MET A 256 -2.71 -9.31 10.83
C MET A 256 -2.88 -10.32 9.67
N LYS A 257 -3.24 -11.59 9.97
CA LYS A 257 -3.40 -12.65 8.95
C LYS A 257 -4.39 -12.31 7.83
N PRO A 258 -5.57 -11.69 8.10
CA PRO A 258 -6.49 -11.27 7.05
C PRO A 258 -5.82 -10.32 6.04
N GLY A 259 -4.97 -9.40 6.52
CA GLY A 259 -4.23 -8.47 5.66
C GLY A 259 -3.26 -9.18 4.73
N LEU A 260 -2.57 -10.22 5.23
CA LEU A 260 -1.69 -11.07 4.41
C LEU A 260 -2.49 -11.89 3.38
N LEU A 261 -3.69 -12.35 3.74
CA LEU A 261 -4.56 -13.06 2.81
C LEU A 261 -5.04 -12.14 1.68
N LEU A 262 -5.38 -10.89 2.01
CA LEU A 262 -5.80 -9.89 1.01
C LEU A 262 -4.69 -9.61 -0.01
N GLN A 263 -3.41 -9.70 0.38
CA GLN A 263 -2.31 -9.53 -0.55
C GLN A 263 -2.33 -10.56 -1.68
N LYS A 264 -2.92 -11.75 -1.48
CA LYS A 264 -3.11 -12.71 -2.58
C LYS A 264 -4.04 -12.17 -3.68
N LEU A 265 -4.83 -11.14 -3.42
CA LEU A 265 -5.63 -10.45 -4.43
C LEU A 265 -4.90 -9.26 -5.06
N THR A 266 -3.95 -8.63 -4.35
CA THR A 266 -3.29 -7.38 -4.77
C THR A 266 -1.81 -7.54 -5.16
N THR A 267 -1.28 -8.77 -5.12
CA THR A 267 0.07 -9.10 -5.60
C THR A 267 0.02 -10.29 -6.55
N ARG A 268 1.01 -10.33 -7.45
CA ARG A 268 1.23 -11.42 -8.41
C ARG A 268 2.72 -11.71 -8.46
N GLU A 269 3.07 -12.92 -8.91
CA GLU A 269 4.46 -13.30 -9.09
C GLU A 269 5.09 -12.44 -10.21
N PRO A 270 6.15 -11.67 -9.92
CA PRO A 270 6.83 -10.85 -10.91
C PRO A 270 7.79 -11.68 -11.76
N SER A 271 8.03 -11.20 -12.97
CA SER A 271 9.17 -11.66 -13.78
C SER A 271 10.46 -10.99 -13.32
N LEU A 272 11.61 -11.58 -13.69
CA LEU A 272 12.92 -11.18 -13.17
C LEU A 272 13.29 -9.73 -13.57
N ASP A 273 12.86 -9.31 -14.76
CA ASP A 273 12.98 -7.94 -15.28
C ASP A 273 12.17 -6.92 -14.45
N GLN A 274 11.03 -7.32 -13.86
CA GLN A 274 10.25 -6.45 -12.96
C GLN A 274 10.93 -6.34 -11.59
N VAL A 275 11.55 -7.43 -11.12
CA VAL A 275 12.34 -7.42 -9.87
C VAL A 275 13.59 -6.56 -10.02
N GLU A 276 14.23 -6.58 -11.20
CA GLU A 276 15.36 -5.69 -11.51
C GLU A 276 14.99 -4.21 -11.36
N VAL A 277 13.82 -3.79 -11.86
CA VAL A 277 13.31 -2.41 -11.70
C VAL A 277 13.08 -2.09 -10.21
N ALA A 278 12.51 -3.02 -9.45
CA ALA A 278 12.30 -2.83 -8.01
C ALA A 278 13.63 -2.70 -7.24
N VAL A 279 14.64 -3.49 -7.60
CA VAL A 279 16.00 -3.41 -7.03
C VAL A 279 16.67 -2.08 -7.41
N ALA A 280 16.53 -1.62 -8.65
CA ALA A 280 17.06 -0.33 -9.08
C ALA A 280 16.47 0.83 -8.27
N SER A 281 15.13 0.85 -8.12
CA SER A 281 14.43 1.84 -7.29
C SER A 281 14.87 1.78 -5.83
N LEU A 282 15.05 0.58 -5.29
CA LEU A 282 15.49 0.37 -3.90
C LEU A 282 16.90 0.92 -3.67
N ARG A 283 17.85 0.58 -4.55
CA ARG A 283 19.25 1.05 -4.44
C ARG A 283 19.34 2.57 -4.53
N ALA A 284 18.50 3.20 -5.34
CA ALA A 284 18.47 4.65 -5.52
C ALA A 284 18.07 5.43 -4.26
N VAL A 285 17.36 4.81 -3.30
CA VAL A 285 16.97 5.45 -2.04
C VAL A 285 17.87 5.09 -0.85
N LEU A 286 18.86 4.21 -1.04
CA LEU A 286 19.82 3.88 0.01
C LEU A 286 20.79 5.03 0.24
N THR A 287 21.15 5.25 1.51
CA THR A 287 22.30 6.10 1.87
C THR A 287 23.60 5.49 1.38
N ALA A 288 24.67 6.29 1.29
CA ALA A 288 25.99 5.81 0.89
C ALA A 288 26.48 4.66 1.79
N GLU A 289 26.22 4.74 3.10
CA GLU A 289 26.57 3.69 4.06
C GLU A 289 25.76 2.41 3.82
N GLN A 290 24.45 2.53 3.57
CA GLN A 290 23.59 1.38 3.29
C GLN A 290 23.92 0.72 1.95
N LEU A 291 24.28 1.51 0.94
CA LEU A 291 24.68 1.01 -0.36
C LEU A 291 26.00 0.24 -0.25
N ALA A 292 26.98 0.77 0.47
CA ALA A 292 28.23 0.08 0.77
C ALA A 292 27.99 -1.23 1.54
N GLU A 293 27.05 -1.24 2.50
CA GLU A 293 26.64 -2.46 3.20
C GLU A 293 26.07 -3.51 2.23
N VAL A 294 25.20 -3.09 1.29
CA VAL A 294 24.61 -3.98 0.28
C VAL A 294 25.66 -4.51 -0.68
N GLU A 295 26.59 -3.68 -1.13
CA GLU A 295 27.69 -4.08 -2.02
C GLU A 295 28.65 -5.06 -1.34
N ALA A 296 28.91 -4.87 -0.05
CA ALA A 296 29.69 -5.80 0.76
C ALA A 296 28.98 -7.15 1.02
N ARG A 297 27.70 -7.30 0.68
CA ARG A 297 26.99 -8.59 0.72
C ARG A 297 27.26 -9.42 -0.54
N ALA A 298 27.40 -8.77 -1.70
CA ALA A 298 27.67 -9.44 -2.99
C ALA A 298 29.02 -10.17 -3.00
N THR A 299 29.97 -9.74 -2.16
CA THR A 299 31.29 -10.38 -2.02
C THR A 299 31.31 -11.56 -1.04
N ARG A 300 30.18 -11.86 -0.36
CA ARG A 300 30.07 -13.02 0.54
C ARG A 300 29.57 -14.23 -0.26
N PRO A 301 30.04 -15.46 0.03
CA PRO A 301 29.50 -16.66 -0.60
C PRO A 301 27.97 -16.71 -0.45
N SER A 302 27.26 -16.91 -1.57
CA SER A 302 25.79 -16.95 -1.63
C SER A 302 25.23 -17.87 -0.55
N GLN A 303 24.78 -17.29 0.56
CA GLN A 303 24.01 -18.04 1.54
C GLN A 303 22.61 -18.17 0.94
N ALA A 304 22.28 -19.40 0.53
CA ALA A 304 20.90 -19.70 0.18
C ALA A 304 19.99 -19.25 1.34
N PRO A 305 18.84 -18.61 1.06
CA PRO A 305 17.87 -18.36 2.11
C PRO A 305 17.59 -19.69 2.82
N ALA A 306 17.78 -19.75 4.13
CA ALA A 306 17.54 -20.97 4.89
C ALA A 306 16.13 -21.51 4.57
N PRO A 307 15.91 -22.84 4.50
CA PRO A 307 14.57 -23.39 4.29
C PRO A 307 13.62 -22.81 5.35
N GLY A 308 12.64 -22.01 4.91
CA GLY A 308 11.81 -21.20 5.82
C GLY A 308 12.36 -19.80 6.13
N SER A 309 13.04 -19.15 5.18
CA SER A 309 13.48 -17.75 5.26
C SER A 309 12.31 -16.92 5.79
N ARG A 310 12.53 -16.39 6.99
CA ARG A 310 11.46 -15.87 7.84
C ARG A 310 10.69 -14.82 7.03
N PRO A 311 9.35 -14.88 6.96
CA PRO A 311 8.61 -13.69 6.55
C PRO A 311 9.13 -12.55 7.42
N ALA A 312 9.38 -11.37 6.82
CA ALA A 312 9.87 -10.19 7.52
C ALA A 312 9.12 -10.03 8.87
N TYR A 313 9.76 -10.56 9.92
CA TYR A 313 9.33 -10.75 11.31
C TYR A 313 7.90 -11.27 11.64
N GLY A 314 7.89 -12.33 12.47
CA GLY A 314 6.77 -12.78 13.31
C GLY A 314 6.47 -14.30 13.31
N THR A 315 7.43 -15.15 13.69
CA THR A 315 7.38 -16.63 13.56
C THR A 315 6.28 -17.37 14.34
N ALA A 316 5.81 -18.47 13.73
CA ALA A 316 5.05 -19.62 14.25
C ALA A 316 3.57 -19.37 14.59
#